data_AF-A0A1R4H6N8-F1
#
_entry.id   AF-A0A1R4H6N8-F1
#
_cell.length_a   1.000
_cell.length_b   1.000
_cell.length_c   1.000
_cell.angle_alpha   90.00
_cell.angle_beta   90.00
_cell.angle_gamma   90.00
#
_symmetry.space_group_name_H-M   'P 1'
#
loop_
_entity.id
_entity.type
_entity.pdbx_description
1 polymer ?
#
loop_
_entity_poly.entity_id
_entity_poly.type
_entity_poly.pdbx_seq_one_letter_code
_entity_poly.pdbx_strand_id
1 'polypeptide(L)'
;MTQTIKIMISSTRQDLDEYRKVASEVIKQLASEKKERVQLIEVSMEEKSQSGERETALAVSKGWVNESNWVVLVVGWWYGTISTEAEAEGQAITEFEYRYAMKLKESDPDRKIFVFVTGNEGSPEEYAKSTEEKNLLFWIGKGTVENREKLNKFRSFVTGPHTTFFNDIHVFREKLRLTLQEAIDTLPNPIPSEFFLKLILDLQVPINKCILRVNRLETYKQIHDQLHKMRQFVIRPLREGILSQWEEQGLLSRELERRLNGRLVKASELQGQIKVIMKGLGTKSPSLTEQLKVIVDTKLLDEEDAEPKLEDFSHKLEDFSGLIQAAFTEANDLMDRMADLLDKFHGELLKDINERKNSQLLTDEQIKQLDPELNRIETERKQFIETLTIHDNWQKIHNGFELVDAFKETKYFDMRLRQFCLIQKVTVSNEINAESQRLTNENPDHSDLNVIEQLKVYWNKLGLSISIEDYEAVREDYETMRKEFDDYFYKVDERTLKEVEKAGESAEKFKQLLEALRAKEYGMQPSSKVGFV
;
A
#
# COMPACT_ATOMS: atom_id res chain seq x y z
N MET A 1 -18.23 -13.18 1.34
CA MET A 1 -19.52 -13.93 1.36
C MET A 1 -19.42 -15.18 2.25
N THR A 2 -20.46 -15.50 3.02
CA THR A 2 -20.58 -16.75 3.80
C THR A 2 -20.65 -17.97 2.88
N GLN A 3 -19.90 -19.04 3.18
CA GLN A 3 -19.94 -20.27 2.38
C GLN A 3 -21.36 -20.88 2.44
N THR A 4 -21.98 -21.06 1.28
CA THR A 4 -23.31 -21.69 1.19
C THR A 4 -23.16 -23.20 1.09
N ILE A 5 -23.85 -23.94 1.96
CA ILE A 5 -23.84 -25.40 1.99
C ILE A 5 -25.29 -25.87 1.85
N LYS A 6 -25.57 -26.53 0.74
CA LYS A 6 -26.86 -27.17 0.50
C LYS A 6 -26.83 -28.59 1.06
N ILE A 7 -27.75 -28.90 1.98
CA ILE A 7 -27.80 -30.18 2.68
C ILE A 7 -29.06 -30.93 2.25
N MET A 8 -28.90 -32.11 1.66
CA MET A 8 -30.02 -33.02 1.38
C MET A 8 -30.19 -34.01 2.53
N ILE A 9 -31.44 -34.23 2.95
CA ILE A 9 -31.80 -35.31 3.89
C ILE A 9 -32.40 -36.46 3.07
N SER A 10 -31.72 -37.59 3.04
CA SER A 10 -32.14 -38.82 2.38
C SER A 10 -32.55 -39.85 3.43
N SER A 11 -33.79 -40.32 3.38
CA SER A 11 -34.26 -41.40 4.25
C SER A 11 -35.49 -42.10 3.69
N THR A 12 -35.80 -43.27 4.23
CA THR A 12 -37.01 -44.01 3.87
C THR A 12 -38.27 -43.33 4.40
N ARG A 13 -39.32 -43.28 3.58
CA ARG A 13 -40.47 -42.38 3.85
C ARG A 13 -41.25 -42.75 5.11
N GLN A 14 -41.52 -44.02 5.37
CA GLN A 14 -42.57 -44.43 6.34
C GLN A 14 -42.09 -44.62 7.78
N ASP A 15 -40.88 -45.12 7.99
CA ASP A 15 -40.34 -45.41 9.32
C ASP A 15 -39.54 -44.24 9.90
N LEU A 16 -39.05 -43.32 9.06
CA LEU A 16 -38.14 -42.23 9.47
C LEU A 16 -38.72 -40.82 9.33
N ASP A 17 -40.04 -40.66 9.25
CA ASP A 17 -40.72 -39.36 9.17
C ASP A 17 -40.28 -38.39 10.29
N GLU A 18 -40.26 -38.86 11.53
CA GLU A 18 -39.90 -38.04 12.71
C GLU A 18 -38.40 -37.70 12.72
N TYR A 19 -37.56 -38.61 12.23
CA TYR A 19 -36.11 -38.40 12.14
C TYR A 19 -35.75 -37.33 11.10
N ARG A 20 -36.51 -37.23 10.00
CA ARG A 20 -36.33 -36.12 9.03
C ARG A 20 -36.61 -34.77 9.66
N LYS A 21 -37.72 -34.64 10.40
CA LYS A 21 -38.07 -33.40 11.09
C LYS A 21 -36.97 -32.97 12.07
N VAL A 22 -36.46 -33.93 12.85
CA VAL A 22 -35.34 -33.69 13.76
C VAL A 22 -34.08 -33.26 13.01
N ALA A 23 -33.78 -33.87 11.86
CA ALA A 23 -32.64 -33.46 11.04
C ALA A 23 -32.79 -32.02 10.51
N SER A 24 -33.97 -31.65 10.01
CA SER A 24 -34.29 -30.29 9.58
C SER A 24 -34.17 -29.28 10.74
N GLU A 25 -34.65 -29.62 11.94
CA GLU A 25 -34.51 -28.79 13.14
C GLU A 25 -33.04 -28.57 13.53
N VAL A 26 -32.22 -29.63 13.51
CA VAL A 26 -30.79 -29.53 13.81
C VAL A 26 -30.09 -28.63 12.78
N ILE A 27 -30.38 -28.78 11.49
CA ILE A 27 -29.82 -27.93 10.43
C ILE A 27 -30.23 -26.48 10.63
N LYS A 28 -31.50 -26.19 10.91
CA LYS A 28 -32.01 -24.82 11.17
C LYS A 28 -31.36 -24.20 12.40
N GLN A 29 -31.19 -24.98 13.46
CA GLN A 29 -30.51 -24.55 14.68
C GLN A 29 -29.04 -24.19 14.39
N LEU A 30 -28.29 -25.06 13.72
CA LEU A 30 -26.90 -24.82 13.34
C LEU A 30 -26.76 -23.64 12.37
N ALA A 31 -27.69 -23.47 11.44
CA ALA A 31 -27.72 -22.34 10.52
C ALA A 31 -27.81 -21.00 11.27
N SER A 32 -28.61 -20.95 12.35
CA SER A 32 -28.72 -19.77 13.20
C SER A 32 -27.46 -19.55 14.06
N GLU A 33 -26.92 -20.61 14.67
CA GLU A 33 -25.73 -20.54 15.53
C GLU A 33 -24.45 -20.18 14.74
N LYS A 34 -24.37 -20.56 13.47
CA LYS A 34 -23.19 -20.39 12.60
C LYS A 34 -23.42 -19.43 11.43
N LYS A 35 -24.45 -18.58 11.50
CA LYS A 35 -24.86 -17.65 10.42
C LYS A 35 -23.75 -16.74 9.89
N GLU A 36 -22.75 -16.43 10.72
CA GLU A 36 -21.60 -15.59 10.36
C GLU A 36 -20.52 -16.35 9.60
N ARG A 37 -20.52 -17.70 9.68
CA ARG A 37 -19.53 -18.58 9.07
C ARG A 37 -20.07 -19.27 7.82
N VAL A 38 -21.28 -19.82 7.89
CA VAL A 38 -21.89 -20.62 6.82
C VAL A 38 -23.38 -20.32 6.67
N GLN A 39 -23.88 -20.41 5.44
CA GLN A 39 -25.30 -20.43 5.14
C GLN A 39 -25.71 -21.88 4.84
N LEU A 40 -26.42 -22.53 5.76
CA LEU A 40 -26.96 -23.87 5.52
C LEU A 40 -28.34 -23.76 4.88
N ILE A 41 -28.52 -24.45 3.75
CA ILE A 41 -29.78 -24.50 3.01
C ILE A 41 -30.21 -25.95 2.93
N GLU A 42 -31.37 -26.28 3.49
CA GLU A 42 -31.95 -27.61 3.34
C GLU A 42 -32.50 -27.81 1.91
N VAL A 43 -32.25 -28.99 1.35
CA VAL A 43 -32.83 -29.44 0.08
C VAL A 43 -33.69 -30.66 0.39
N SER A 44 -35.01 -30.47 0.51
CA SER A 44 -35.94 -31.55 0.87
C SER A 44 -37.26 -31.51 0.09
N MET A 45 -37.96 -32.65 0.11
CA MET A 45 -39.29 -32.85 -0.50
C MET A 45 -40.36 -31.89 0.04
N GLU A 46 -40.17 -31.37 1.26
CA GLU A 46 -41.23 -30.69 2.01
C GLU A 46 -41.37 -29.21 1.62
N GLU A 47 -40.35 -28.61 1.01
CA GLU A 47 -40.30 -27.16 0.72
C GLU A 47 -40.52 -26.79 -0.78
N LYS A 48 -40.34 -27.73 -1.73
CA LYS A 48 -40.62 -27.48 -3.17
C LYS A 48 -41.95 -28.13 -3.58
N SER A 49 -43.00 -27.31 -3.76
CA SER A 49 -44.28 -27.74 -4.34
C SER A 49 -44.06 -28.41 -5.69
N GLN A 50 -44.61 -29.61 -5.90
CA GLN A 50 -44.61 -30.30 -7.19
C GLN A 50 -45.26 -29.43 -8.27
N SER A 51 -44.44 -28.73 -9.04
CA SER A 51 -44.89 -27.90 -10.15
C SER A 51 -45.25 -28.79 -11.34
N GLY A 52 -46.55 -29.06 -11.51
CA GLY A 52 -47.28 -29.11 -12.79
C GLY A 52 -46.91 -30.12 -13.90
N GLU A 53 -45.71 -30.67 -13.95
CA GLU A 53 -45.27 -31.60 -14.99
C GLU A 53 -44.81 -32.92 -14.38
N ARG A 54 -45.07 -34.03 -15.09
CA ARG A 54 -44.88 -35.43 -14.64
C ARG A 54 -43.39 -35.79 -14.47
N GLU A 55 -42.68 -35.15 -13.55
CA GLU A 55 -41.34 -35.58 -13.15
C GLU A 55 -41.43 -36.84 -12.26
N THR A 56 -40.64 -37.86 -12.59
CA THR A 56 -40.59 -39.10 -11.81
C THR A 56 -39.85 -38.88 -10.49
N ALA A 57 -40.16 -39.70 -9.47
CA ALA A 57 -39.51 -39.58 -8.16
C ALA A 57 -37.99 -39.73 -8.23
N LEU A 58 -37.49 -40.51 -9.19
CA LEU A 58 -36.06 -40.66 -9.45
C LEU A 58 -35.43 -39.40 -10.06
N ALA A 59 -36.10 -38.74 -11.01
CA ALA A 59 -35.59 -37.52 -11.64
C ALA A 59 -35.46 -36.37 -10.63
N VAL A 60 -36.47 -36.19 -9.77
CA VAL A 60 -36.47 -35.18 -8.71
C VAL A 60 -35.35 -35.47 -7.69
N SER A 61 -35.23 -36.73 -7.27
CA SER A 61 -34.18 -37.19 -6.34
C SER A 61 -32.77 -36.94 -6.90
N LYS A 62 -32.53 -37.26 -8.17
CA LYS A 62 -31.28 -36.97 -8.89
C LYS A 62 -30.96 -35.48 -8.92
N GLY A 63 -31.98 -34.62 -9.13
CA GLY A 63 -31.85 -33.17 -9.08
C GLY A 63 -31.37 -32.68 -7.70
N TRP A 64 -31.97 -33.16 -6.61
CA TRP A 64 -31.58 -32.77 -5.25
C TRP A 64 -30.18 -33.23 -4.85
N VAL A 65 -29.79 -34.45 -5.23
CA VAL A 65 -28.43 -34.93 -4.98
C VAL A 65 -27.41 -34.05 -5.72
N ASN A 66 -27.69 -33.67 -6.97
CA ASN A 66 -26.84 -32.75 -7.74
C ASN A 66 -26.75 -31.34 -7.12
N GLU A 67 -27.89 -30.80 -6.66
CA GLU A 67 -27.94 -29.48 -6.03
C GLU A 67 -27.25 -29.41 -4.66
N SER A 68 -27.18 -30.53 -3.94
CA SER A 68 -26.60 -30.57 -2.59
C SER A 68 -25.07 -30.58 -2.59
N ASN A 69 -24.46 -30.01 -1.56
CA ASN A 69 -23.05 -30.17 -1.24
C ASN A 69 -22.87 -31.32 -0.23
N TRP A 70 -23.80 -31.42 0.73
CA TRP A 70 -23.76 -32.42 1.78
C TRP A 70 -25.02 -33.29 1.72
N VAL A 71 -24.86 -34.59 2.00
CA VAL A 71 -25.96 -35.54 2.07
C VAL A 71 -25.99 -36.20 3.44
N VAL A 72 -27.12 -36.10 4.13
CA VAL A 72 -27.40 -36.83 5.36
C VAL A 72 -28.27 -38.03 4.99
N LEU A 73 -27.69 -39.22 5.06
CA LEU A 73 -28.39 -40.49 4.82
C LEU A 73 -28.83 -41.08 6.15
N VAL A 74 -30.13 -41.36 6.31
CA VAL A 74 -30.70 -42.06 7.48
C VAL A 74 -31.31 -43.38 7.03
N VAL A 75 -30.77 -44.50 7.55
CA VAL A 75 -31.18 -45.86 7.19
C VAL A 75 -31.84 -46.55 8.37
N GLY A 76 -33.12 -46.89 8.17
CA GLY A 76 -33.98 -47.52 9.16
C GLY A 76 -34.06 -49.04 9.01
N TRP A 77 -35.25 -49.57 9.35
CA TRP A 77 -35.58 -51.00 9.23
C TRP A 77 -36.50 -51.29 8.03
N TRP A 78 -36.82 -50.26 7.24
CA TRP A 78 -37.52 -50.38 5.96
C TRP A 78 -36.56 -50.14 4.78
N TYR A 79 -36.67 -50.90 3.68
CA TYR A 79 -35.81 -50.71 2.50
C TYR A 79 -36.16 -49.45 1.70
N GLY A 80 -37.43 -49.03 1.73
CA GLY A 80 -37.92 -47.87 1.00
C GLY A 80 -38.74 -48.22 -0.24
N THR A 81 -38.97 -47.20 -1.06
CA THR A 81 -39.73 -47.33 -2.31
C THR A 81 -38.78 -47.78 -3.42
N ILE A 82 -39.00 -48.98 -3.96
CA ILE A 82 -38.26 -49.47 -5.12
C ILE A 82 -38.75 -48.73 -6.36
N SER A 83 -37.85 -48.09 -7.09
CA SER A 83 -38.21 -47.46 -8.36
C SER A 83 -38.34 -48.51 -9.46
N THR A 84 -39.37 -48.36 -10.30
CA THR A 84 -39.59 -49.20 -11.49
C THR A 84 -38.82 -48.68 -12.71
N GLU A 85 -38.10 -47.58 -12.58
CA GLU A 85 -37.32 -46.97 -13.65
C GLU A 85 -36.02 -47.75 -13.90
N ALA A 86 -35.65 -47.93 -15.16
CA ALA A 86 -34.49 -48.73 -15.57
C ALA A 86 -33.17 -48.22 -14.95
N GLU A 87 -33.04 -46.90 -14.78
CA GLU A 87 -31.86 -46.25 -14.17
C GLU A 87 -31.66 -46.60 -12.69
N ALA A 88 -32.70 -47.00 -11.97
CA ALA A 88 -32.60 -47.36 -10.55
C ALA A 88 -32.23 -48.83 -10.33
N GLU A 89 -32.16 -49.65 -11.38
CA GLU A 89 -31.73 -51.06 -11.32
C GLU A 89 -32.44 -51.90 -10.23
N GLY A 90 -33.71 -51.60 -9.94
CA GLY A 90 -34.49 -52.30 -8.91
C GLY A 90 -34.08 -51.97 -7.46
N GLN A 91 -33.36 -50.87 -7.25
CA GLN A 91 -32.97 -50.34 -5.94
C GLN A 91 -34.06 -49.44 -5.36
N ALA A 92 -34.01 -49.25 -4.04
CA ALA A 92 -34.78 -48.20 -3.39
C ALA A 92 -34.25 -46.81 -3.78
N ILE A 93 -35.12 -45.80 -3.84
CA ILE A 93 -34.73 -44.40 -4.13
C ILE A 93 -33.61 -43.92 -3.19
N THR A 94 -33.69 -44.26 -1.90
CA THR A 94 -32.68 -43.94 -0.88
C THR A 94 -31.31 -44.59 -1.16
N GLU A 95 -31.30 -45.83 -1.70
CA GLU A 95 -30.05 -46.48 -2.10
C GLU A 95 -29.47 -45.83 -3.37
N PHE A 96 -30.32 -45.49 -4.34
CA PHE A 96 -29.92 -44.75 -5.53
C PHE A 96 -29.28 -43.41 -5.17
N GLU A 97 -29.90 -42.63 -4.27
CA GLU A 97 -29.40 -41.33 -3.79
C GLU A 97 -27.98 -41.44 -3.23
N TYR A 98 -27.77 -42.44 -2.38
CA TYR A 98 -26.45 -42.68 -1.79
C TYR A 98 -25.40 -43.06 -2.84
N ARG A 99 -25.71 -44.01 -3.73
CA ARG A 99 -24.79 -44.44 -4.79
C ARG A 99 -24.46 -43.30 -5.74
N TYR A 100 -25.44 -42.49 -6.10
CA TYR A 100 -25.25 -41.34 -6.96
C TYR A 100 -24.42 -40.26 -6.27
N ALA A 101 -24.66 -39.97 -4.99
CA ALA A 101 -23.85 -39.03 -4.20
C ALA A 101 -22.39 -39.51 -4.07
N MET A 102 -22.16 -40.81 -3.87
CA MET A 102 -20.82 -41.40 -3.84
C MET A 102 -20.09 -41.24 -5.18
N LYS A 103 -20.79 -41.47 -6.30
CA LYS A 103 -20.22 -41.24 -7.64
C LYS A 103 -19.87 -39.77 -7.86
N LEU A 104 -20.71 -38.83 -7.44
CA LEU A 104 -20.40 -37.40 -7.52
C LEU A 104 -19.19 -37.02 -6.66
N LYS A 105 -19.03 -37.64 -5.49
CA LYS A 105 -17.90 -37.42 -4.60
C LYS A 105 -16.55 -37.83 -5.24
N GLU A 106 -16.55 -38.80 -6.15
CA GLU A 106 -15.34 -39.13 -6.94
C GLU A 106 -14.88 -37.97 -7.83
N SER A 107 -15.83 -37.16 -8.33
CA SER A 107 -15.56 -35.96 -9.13
C SER A 107 -15.49 -34.65 -8.32
N ASP A 108 -16.01 -34.64 -7.11
CA ASP A 108 -16.10 -33.47 -6.21
C ASP A 108 -15.69 -33.90 -4.79
N PRO A 109 -14.38 -33.87 -4.45
CA PRO A 109 -13.88 -34.34 -3.16
C PRO A 109 -14.42 -33.58 -1.95
N ASP A 110 -14.93 -32.36 -2.14
CA ASP A 110 -15.48 -31.51 -1.09
C ASP A 110 -16.91 -31.90 -0.69
N ARG A 111 -17.55 -32.78 -1.46
CA ARG A 111 -18.85 -33.37 -1.13
C ARG A 111 -18.75 -34.27 0.08
N LYS A 112 -19.55 -33.96 1.11
CA LYS A 112 -19.62 -34.76 2.35
C LYS A 112 -20.89 -35.61 2.38
N ILE A 113 -20.77 -36.85 2.84
CA ILE A 113 -21.88 -37.79 3.00
C ILE A 113 -21.82 -38.32 4.42
N PHE A 114 -22.87 -38.08 5.19
CA PHE A 114 -23.00 -38.47 6.59
C PHE A 114 -24.02 -39.60 6.69
N VAL A 115 -23.60 -40.76 7.17
CA VAL A 115 -24.44 -41.97 7.17
C VAL A 115 -24.84 -42.30 8.60
N PHE A 116 -26.14 -42.34 8.85
CA PHE A 116 -26.76 -42.72 10.11
C PHE A 116 -27.55 -44.01 9.92
N VAL A 117 -27.22 -45.07 10.65
CA VAL A 117 -27.86 -46.38 10.54
C VAL A 117 -28.48 -46.76 11.88
N THR A 118 -29.72 -47.24 11.88
CA THR A 118 -30.33 -47.75 13.12
C THR A 118 -29.54 -48.94 13.68
N GLY A 119 -29.29 -49.02 14.98
CA GLY A 119 -28.54 -50.13 15.56
C GLY A 119 -28.09 -49.88 16.99
N ASN A 120 -27.47 -50.88 17.61
CA ASN A 120 -26.76 -50.70 18.87
C ASN A 120 -25.56 -49.75 18.72
N GLU A 121 -25.09 -49.21 19.83
CA GLU A 121 -23.89 -48.38 19.81
C GLU A 121 -22.70 -49.16 19.25
N GLY A 122 -22.14 -48.69 18.13
CA GLY A 122 -21.02 -49.32 17.44
C GLY A 122 -21.37 -50.55 16.59
N SER A 123 -22.65 -50.93 16.46
CA SER A 123 -23.06 -52.13 15.71
C SER A 123 -24.36 -51.94 14.93
N PRO A 124 -24.47 -52.48 13.69
CA PRO A 124 -25.72 -52.50 12.92
C PRO A 124 -26.77 -53.48 13.47
N GLU A 125 -26.45 -54.24 14.53
CA GLU A 125 -27.35 -55.19 15.19
C GLU A 125 -28.54 -54.50 15.86
N GLU A 126 -29.64 -55.24 16.00
CA GLU A 126 -30.86 -54.79 16.63
C GLU A 126 -30.64 -54.39 18.09
N TYR A 127 -31.20 -53.24 18.48
CA TYR A 127 -31.12 -52.72 19.84
C TYR A 127 -32.32 -53.11 20.69
N ALA A 128 -32.16 -53.12 22.02
CA ALA A 128 -33.24 -53.44 22.95
C ALA A 128 -34.38 -52.42 22.84
N LYS A 129 -35.64 -52.88 22.88
CA LYS A 129 -36.85 -52.04 22.69
C LYS A 129 -36.78 -50.72 23.50
N SER A 130 -36.70 -49.59 22.79
CA SER A 130 -36.86 -48.25 23.38
C SER A 130 -38.32 -48.02 23.82
N THR A 131 -38.50 -47.04 24.72
CA THR A 131 -39.79 -46.58 25.26
C THR A 131 -40.55 -45.61 24.33
N GLU A 132 -40.14 -45.46 23.06
CA GLU A 132 -40.78 -44.54 22.10
C GLU A 132 -42.18 -45.01 21.64
N GLU A 133 -43.11 -44.07 21.44
CA GLU A 133 -44.47 -44.34 20.93
C GLU A 133 -44.48 -44.93 19.51
N LYS A 134 -43.41 -44.72 18.71
CA LYS A 134 -43.18 -45.30 17.38
C LYS A 134 -41.81 -45.96 17.27
N ASN A 135 -41.61 -47.04 18.02
CA ASN A 135 -40.37 -47.80 17.97
C ASN A 135 -40.07 -48.32 16.54
N LEU A 136 -38.89 -47.98 15.99
CA LEU A 136 -38.46 -48.40 14.65
C LEU A 136 -38.42 -49.93 14.49
N LEU A 137 -38.26 -50.70 15.57
CA LEU A 137 -38.32 -52.17 15.55
C LEU A 137 -39.67 -52.71 15.05
N PHE A 138 -40.76 -51.92 15.12
CA PHE A 138 -42.06 -52.30 14.55
C PHE A 138 -41.97 -52.56 13.03
N TRP A 139 -40.99 -51.97 12.35
CA TRP A 139 -40.83 -52.04 10.90
C TRP A 139 -40.03 -53.25 10.42
N ILE A 140 -39.26 -53.92 11.30
CA ILE A 140 -38.45 -55.11 10.97
C ILE A 140 -39.27 -56.20 10.30
N GLY A 141 -40.51 -56.41 10.75
CA GLY A 141 -41.40 -57.47 10.26
C GLY A 141 -42.36 -57.06 9.13
N LYS A 142 -42.34 -55.81 8.68
CA LYS A 142 -43.37 -55.29 7.74
C LYS A 142 -43.03 -55.53 6.27
N GLY A 143 -41.78 -55.87 5.95
CA GLY A 143 -41.28 -56.00 4.57
C GLY A 143 -41.36 -57.42 4.00
N THR A 144 -41.37 -57.54 2.67
CA THR A 144 -41.21 -58.84 2.00
C THR A 144 -39.84 -59.45 2.31
N VAL A 145 -39.67 -60.76 2.10
CA VAL A 145 -38.36 -61.43 2.25
C VAL A 145 -37.31 -60.76 1.35
N GLU A 146 -37.67 -60.49 0.10
CA GLU A 146 -36.81 -59.81 -0.88
C GLU A 146 -36.38 -58.41 -0.40
N ASN A 147 -37.32 -57.60 0.14
CA ASN A 147 -36.99 -56.27 0.65
C ASN A 147 -36.04 -56.33 1.85
N ARG A 148 -36.19 -57.34 2.72
CA ARG A 148 -35.29 -57.55 3.86
C ARG A 148 -33.88 -57.93 3.41
N GLU A 149 -33.76 -58.81 2.42
CA GLU A 149 -32.47 -59.17 1.84
C GLU A 149 -31.78 -57.97 1.18
N LYS A 150 -32.53 -57.16 0.42
CA LYS A 150 -32.00 -55.93 -0.19
C LYS A 150 -31.60 -54.89 0.85
N LEU A 151 -32.41 -54.68 1.90
CA LEU A 151 -32.08 -53.81 3.02
C LEU A 151 -30.81 -54.27 3.73
N ASN A 152 -30.66 -55.56 4.02
CA ASN A 152 -29.46 -56.10 4.66
C ASN A 152 -28.22 -55.86 3.80
N LYS A 153 -28.30 -56.09 2.48
CA LYS A 153 -27.22 -55.77 1.54
C LYS A 153 -26.87 -54.29 1.54
N PHE A 154 -27.88 -53.41 1.52
CA PHE A 154 -27.66 -51.96 1.54
C PHE A 154 -27.05 -51.49 2.87
N ARG A 155 -27.56 -51.96 4.01
CA ARG A 155 -27.01 -51.68 5.34
C ARG A 155 -25.55 -52.13 5.44
N SER A 156 -25.22 -53.33 4.96
CA SER A 156 -23.83 -53.80 4.89
C SER A 156 -22.97 -52.92 3.97
N PHE A 157 -23.51 -52.43 2.86
CA PHE A 157 -22.80 -51.57 1.91
C PHE A 157 -22.51 -50.17 2.45
N VAL A 158 -23.43 -49.57 3.20
CA VAL A 158 -23.25 -48.23 3.80
C VAL A 158 -22.53 -48.26 5.15
N THR A 159 -22.33 -49.44 5.74
CA THR A 159 -21.61 -49.59 7.00
C THR A 159 -20.10 -49.57 6.73
N GLY A 160 -19.43 -48.53 7.24
CA GLY A 160 -17.99 -48.36 7.14
C GLY A 160 -17.43 -47.50 8.29
N PRO A 161 -16.16 -47.08 8.22
CA PRO A 161 -15.47 -46.37 9.30
C PRO A 161 -16.10 -45.02 9.72
N HIS A 162 -16.94 -44.43 8.88
CA HIS A 162 -17.58 -43.14 9.10
C HIS A 162 -19.09 -43.24 9.32
N THR A 163 -19.61 -44.45 9.52
CA THR A 163 -21.04 -44.71 9.79
C THR A 163 -21.34 -44.47 11.27
N THR A 164 -22.43 -43.77 11.53
CA THR A 164 -22.88 -43.45 12.87
C THR A 164 -24.14 -44.25 13.21
N PHE A 165 -24.11 -45.02 14.30
CA PHE A 165 -25.25 -45.84 14.73
C PHE A 165 -26.14 -45.09 15.74
N PHE A 166 -27.46 -45.29 15.64
CA PHE A 166 -28.44 -44.74 16.58
C PHE A 166 -29.55 -45.74 16.90
N ASN A 167 -30.04 -45.70 18.15
CA ASN A 167 -31.07 -46.59 18.68
C ASN A 167 -32.38 -45.86 19.01
N ASP A 168 -32.36 -44.54 19.13
CA ASP A 168 -33.55 -43.72 19.37
C ASP A 168 -33.39 -42.32 18.76
N ILE A 169 -34.45 -41.52 18.78
CA ILE A 169 -34.48 -40.18 18.18
C ILE A 169 -33.58 -39.17 18.91
N HIS A 170 -33.37 -39.34 20.22
CA HIS A 170 -32.51 -38.45 21.02
C HIS A 170 -31.04 -38.67 20.67
N VAL A 171 -30.61 -39.93 20.61
CA VAL A 171 -29.26 -40.33 20.20
C VAL A 171 -28.99 -39.91 18.76
N PHE A 172 -29.97 -40.07 17.86
CA PHE A 172 -29.85 -39.57 16.49
C PHE A 172 -29.64 -38.05 16.46
N ARG A 173 -30.46 -37.29 17.19
CA ARG A 173 -30.37 -35.83 17.25
C ARG A 173 -28.99 -35.36 17.72
N GLU A 174 -28.51 -35.94 18.81
CA GLU A 174 -27.22 -35.58 19.41
C GLU A 174 -26.07 -35.87 18.43
N LYS A 175 -26.04 -37.10 17.89
CA LYS A 175 -24.98 -37.51 16.97
C LYS A 175 -25.00 -36.70 15.67
N LEU A 176 -26.18 -36.44 15.09
CA LEU A 176 -26.30 -35.59 13.91
C LEU A 176 -25.77 -34.18 14.18
N ARG A 177 -26.16 -33.57 15.31
CA ARG A 177 -25.69 -32.23 15.69
C ARG A 177 -24.17 -32.22 15.81
N LEU A 178 -23.57 -33.17 16.53
CA LEU A 178 -22.11 -33.26 16.69
C LEU A 178 -21.41 -33.44 15.34
N THR A 179 -21.86 -34.40 14.52
CA THR A 179 -21.27 -34.65 13.19
C THR A 179 -21.32 -33.42 12.28
N LEU A 180 -22.46 -32.74 12.21
CA LEU A 180 -22.58 -31.52 11.41
C LEU A 180 -21.76 -30.36 11.99
N GLN A 181 -21.73 -30.22 13.32
CA GLN A 181 -20.94 -29.21 14.02
C GLN A 181 -19.45 -29.36 13.74
N GLU A 182 -18.91 -30.57 13.88
CA GLU A 182 -17.52 -30.91 13.55
C GLU A 182 -17.22 -30.69 12.07
N ALA A 183 -18.15 -31.09 11.18
CA ALA A 183 -17.99 -30.90 9.76
C ALA A 183 -17.98 -29.43 9.34
N ILE A 184 -18.70 -28.56 10.04
CA ILE A 184 -18.68 -27.09 9.87
C ILE A 184 -17.40 -26.51 10.47
N ASP A 185 -16.99 -26.98 11.65
CA ASP A 185 -15.84 -26.43 12.34
C ASP A 185 -14.50 -26.75 11.66
N THR A 186 -14.46 -27.85 10.90
CA THR A 186 -13.33 -28.25 10.05
C THR A 186 -13.31 -27.57 8.69
N LEU A 187 -14.33 -26.78 8.33
CA LEU A 187 -14.27 -25.97 7.10
C LEU A 187 -13.17 -24.93 7.23
N PRO A 188 -12.40 -24.66 6.15
CA PRO A 188 -11.48 -23.52 6.15
C PRO A 188 -12.24 -22.26 6.55
N ASN A 189 -11.61 -21.40 7.37
CA ASN A 189 -12.23 -20.15 7.79
C ASN A 189 -12.73 -19.38 6.55
N PRO A 190 -13.92 -18.77 6.61
CA PRO A 190 -14.42 -17.96 5.51
C PRO A 190 -13.32 -16.97 5.12
N ILE A 191 -12.94 -16.99 3.85
CA ILE A 191 -11.81 -16.20 3.34
C ILE A 191 -12.07 -14.73 3.70
N PRO A 192 -11.19 -14.05 4.44
CA PRO A 192 -11.31 -12.63 4.76
C PRO A 192 -11.21 -11.68 3.54
N SER A 193 -11.24 -12.20 2.32
CA SER A 193 -10.65 -11.53 1.14
C SER A 193 -11.38 -10.27 0.71
N GLU A 194 -12.70 -10.15 0.89
CA GLU A 194 -13.46 -9.03 0.30
C GLU A 194 -13.21 -7.70 1.03
N PHE A 195 -13.11 -7.72 2.37
CA PHE A 195 -12.83 -6.51 3.16
C PHE A 195 -11.35 -6.11 3.09
N PHE A 196 -10.45 -7.09 3.12
CA PHE A 196 -9.02 -6.84 2.95
C PHE A 196 -8.69 -6.35 1.52
N LEU A 197 -9.32 -6.92 0.49
CA LEU A 197 -9.21 -6.43 -0.88
C LEU A 197 -9.76 -5.01 -0.98
N LYS A 198 -10.94 -4.73 -0.40
CA LYS A 198 -11.50 -3.37 -0.40
C LYS A 198 -10.55 -2.38 0.27
N LEU A 199 -9.91 -2.76 1.38
CA LEU A 199 -8.86 -1.95 2.00
C LEU A 199 -7.68 -1.73 1.03
N ILE A 200 -7.13 -2.78 0.42
CA ILE A 200 -6.00 -2.63 -0.50
C ILE A 200 -6.37 -1.71 -1.68
N LEU A 201 -7.54 -1.90 -2.29
CA LEU A 201 -8.02 -1.09 -3.40
C LEU A 201 -8.25 0.37 -2.98
N ASP A 202 -8.82 0.59 -1.79
CA ASP A 202 -9.06 1.92 -1.25
C ASP A 202 -7.73 2.62 -0.89
N LEU A 203 -6.68 1.90 -0.49
CA LEU A 203 -5.35 2.44 -0.21
C LEU A 203 -4.53 2.69 -1.49
N GLN A 204 -4.79 1.95 -2.56
CA GLN A 204 -4.01 2.04 -3.81
C GLN A 204 -4.15 3.43 -4.47
N VAL A 205 -5.34 4.01 -4.45
CA VAL A 205 -5.59 5.36 -5.00
C VAL A 205 -4.81 6.44 -4.23
N PRO A 206 -4.92 6.52 -2.89
CA PRO A 206 -4.05 7.32 -2.04
C PRO A 206 -2.56 7.13 -2.36
N ILE A 207 -2.05 5.89 -2.37
CA ILE A 207 -0.60 5.63 -2.53
C ILE A 207 -0.10 6.07 -3.90
N ASN A 208 -0.86 5.82 -4.97
CA ASN A 208 -0.53 6.33 -6.30
C ASN A 208 -0.48 7.86 -6.32
N LYS A 209 -1.37 8.55 -5.59
CA LYS A 209 -1.28 10.01 -5.43
C LYS A 209 -0.05 10.43 -4.63
N CYS A 210 0.40 9.64 -3.65
CA CYS A 210 1.66 9.88 -2.94
C CYS A 210 2.86 9.79 -3.89
N ILE A 211 3.00 8.68 -4.61
CA ILE A 211 4.07 8.46 -5.58
C ILE A 211 4.13 9.60 -6.61
N LEU A 212 2.98 9.97 -7.19
CA LEU A 212 2.92 11.09 -8.13
C LEU A 212 3.34 12.44 -7.52
N ARG A 213 3.16 12.63 -6.22
CA ARG A 213 3.57 13.85 -5.52
C ARG A 213 5.06 13.83 -5.18
N VAL A 214 5.59 12.70 -4.68
CA VAL A 214 7.01 12.55 -4.40
C VAL A 214 7.83 12.69 -5.68
N ASN A 215 7.43 12.07 -6.79
CA ASN A 215 8.12 12.22 -8.08
C ASN A 215 8.10 13.67 -8.58
N ARG A 216 7.05 14.43 -8.28
CA ARG A 216 7.01 15.87 -8.60
C ARG A 216 7.95 16.67 -7.71
N LEU A 217 7.98 16.37 -6.42
CA LEU A 217 8.92 17.00 -5.50
C LEU A 217 10.37 16.73 -5.94
N GLU A 218 10.67 15.49 -6.32
CA GLU A 218 11.96 15.10 -6.88
C GLU A 218 12.29 15.94 -8.12
N THR A 219 11.34 16.11 -9.04
CA THR A 219 11.52 16.97 -10.23
C THR A 219 11.83 18.42 -9.83
N TYR A 220 11.10 18.99 -8.87
CA TYR A 220 11.35 20.35 -8.39
C TYR A 220 12.72 20.48 -7.73
N LYS A 221 13.13 19.49 -6.93
CA LYS A 221 14.43 19.47 -6.27
C LYS A 221 15.58 19.31 -7.27
N GLN A 222 15.43 18.46 -8.28
CA GLN A 222 16.41 18.32 -9.36
C GLN A 222 16.59 19.65 -10.11
N ILE A 223 15.50 20.39 -10.38
CA ILE A 223 15.59 21.73 -10.99
C ILE A 223 16.31 22.70 -10.06
N HIS A 224 15.91 22.74 -8.79
CA HIS A 224 16.50 23.58 -7.75
C HIS A 224 18.02 23.34 -7.66
N ASP A 225 18.47 22.08 -7.64
CA ASP A 225 19.90 21.73 -7.64
C ASP A 225 20.63 22.19 -8.89
N GLN A 226 20.04 22.08 -10.07
CA GLN A 226 20.68 22.54 -11.31
C GLN A 226 20.80 24.06 -11.35
N LEU A 227 19.81 24.77 -10.80
CA LEU A 227 19.87 26.22 -10.63
C LEU A 227 20.93 26.60 -9.59
N HIS A 228 21.06 25.85 -8.49
CA HIS A 228 22.14 26.07 -7.53
C HIS A 228 23.52 25.83 -8.17
N LYS A 229 23.68 24.76 -8.97
CA LYS A 229 24.90 24.50 -9.74
C LYS A 229 25.22 25.64 -10.71
N MET A 230 24.21 26.23 -11.35
CA MET A 230 24.38 27.40 -12.20
C MET A 230 24.94 28.58 -11.39
N ARG A 231 24.40 28.82 -10.20
CA ARG A 231 24.90 29.87 -9.31
C ARG A 231 26.34 29.62 -8.87
N GLN A 232 26.60 28.42 -8.35
CA GLN A 232 27.86 28.03 -7.74
C GLN A 232 29.03 27.92 -8.72
N PHE A 233 28.76 27.37 -9.92
CA PHE A 233 29.81 27.01 -10.88
C PHE A 233 29.86 27.91 -12.11
N VAL A 234 28.88 28.77 -12.31
CA VAL A 234 28.82 29.72 -13.45
C VAL A 234 28.74 31.15 -12.95
N ILE A 235 27.63 31.57 -12.34
CA ILE A 235 27.40 32.98 -11.98
C ILE A 235 28.47 33.49 -11.01
N ARG A 236 28.70 32.77 -9.90
CA ARG A 236 29.65 33.20 -8.87
C ARG A 236 31.07 33.32 -9.42
N PRO A 237 31.65 32.31 -10.11
CA PRO A 237 32.97 32.45 -10.74
C PRO A 237 33.05 33.53 -11.81
N LEU A 238 31.95 33.81 -12.52
CA LEU A 238 31.89 34.89 -13.50
C LEU A 238 31.92 36.26 -12.82
N ARG A 239 31.09 36.48 -11.79
CA ARG A 239 31.03 37.73 -11.02
C ARG A 239 32.31 38.00 -10.23
N GLU A 240 32.64 37.12 -9.30
CA GLU A 240 33.70 37.35 -8.31
C GLU A 240 35.10 37.08 -8.86
N GLY A 241 35.19 36.27 -9.91
CA GLY A 241 36.47 35.77 -10.41
C GLY A 241 36.90 36.32 -11.76
N ILE A 242 35.96 36.60 -12.67
CA ILE A 242 36.27 37.01 -14.05
C ILE A 242 35.94 38.48 -14.24
N LEU A 243 34.73 38.93 -13.89
CA LEU A 243 34.32 40.33 -13.98
C LEU A 243 35.21 41.22 -13.10
N SER A 244 35.38 40.89 -11.82
CA SER A 244 36.25 41.68 -10.93
C SER A 244 37.70 41.80 -11.47
N GLN A 245 38.26 40.72 -12.01
CA GLN A 245 39.61 40.75 -12.58
C GLN A 245 39.68 41.51 -13.91
N TRP A 246 38.62 41.48 -14.71
CA TRP A 246 38.52 42.24 -15.95
C TRP A 246 38.38 43.75 -15.65
N GLU A 247 37.59 44.12 -14.64
CA GLU A 247 37.49 45.49 -14.12
C GLU A 247 38.86 46.01 -13.65
N GLU A 248 39.57 45.24 -12.83
CA GLU A 248 40.91 45.60 -12.32
C GLU A 248 41.96 45.75 -13.43
N GLN A 249 41.93 44.87 -14.44
CA GLN A 249 42.91 44.88 -15.55
C GLN A 249 42.55 45.88 -16.66
N GLY A 250 41.30 46.32 -16.73
CA GLY A 250 40.77 47.18 -17.80
C GLY A 250 40.73 46.52 -19.19
N LEU A 251 41.06 45.22 -19.31
CA LEU A 251 41.07 44.47 -20.56
C LEU A 251 40.80 42.98 -20.33
N LEU A 252 40.25 42.30 -21.34
CA LEU A 252 40.04 40.86 -21.31
C LEU A 252 41.32 40.15 -21.75
N SER A 253 42.12 39.69 -20.80
CA SER A 253 43.34 38.94 -21.11
C SER A 253 43.00 37.54 -21.65
N ARG A 254 43.92 36.94 -22.43
CA ARG A 254 43.72 35.57 -22.97
C ARG A 254 43.41 34.52 -21.91
N GLU A 255 43.97 34.68 -20.71
CA GLU A 255 43.70 33.75 -19.60
C GLU A 255 42.29 33.94 -19.03
N LEU A 256 41.84 35.19 -18.87
CA LEU A 256 40.47 35.51 -18.46
C LEU A 256 39.46 35.04 -19.50
N GLU A 257 39.74 35.26 -20.78
CA GLU A 257 38.93 34.79 -21.91
C GLU A 257 38.78 33.26 -21.90
N ARG A 258 39.88 32.53 -21.67
CA ARG A 258 39.85 31.07 -21.54
C ARG A 258 38.96 30.61 -20.37
N ARG A 259 39.08 31.27 -19.21
CA ARG A 259 38.25 30.98 -18.03
C ARG A 259 36.78 31.31 -18.28
N LEU A 260 36.49 32.45 -18.91
CA LEU A 260 35.16 32.88 -19.34
C LEU A 260 34.51 31.83 -20.25
N ASN A 261 35.19 31.45 -21.33
CA ASN A 261 34.72 30.41 -22.25
C ASN A 261 34.44 29.08 -21.54
N GLY A 262 35.31 28.68 -20.61
CA GLY A 262 35.07 27.49 -19.78
C GLY A 262 33.77 27.56 -18.94
N ARG A 263 33.43 28.75 -18.43
CA ARG A 263 32.18 28.97 -17.68
C ARG A 263 30.95 29.03 -18.57
N LEU A 264 31.06 29.59 -19.77
CA LEU A 264 29.97 29.60 -20.76
C LEU A 264 29.62 28.19 -21.26
N VAL A 265 30.64 27.35 -21.49
CA VAL A 265 30.45 25.92 -21.79
C VAL A 265 29.72 25.23 -20.63
N LYS A 266 30.13 25.50 -19.38
CA LYS A 266 29.45 24.94 -18.20
C LYS A 266 28.00 25.43 -18.07
N ALA A 267 27.73 26.69 -18.38
CA ALA A 267 26.38 27.24 -18.42
C ALA A 267 25.51 26.48 -19.43
N SER A 268 26.02 26.28 -20.64
CA SER A 268 25.33 25.55 -21.70
C SER A 268 25.04 24.09 -21.32
N GLU A 269 25.98 23.42 -20.65
CA GLU A 269 25.80 22.06 -20.12
C GLU A 269 24.64 22.01 -19.11
N LEU A 270 24.62 22.93 -18.14
CA LEU A 270 23.59 22.99 -17.10
C LEU A 270 22.22 23.39 -17.66
N GLN A 271 22.16 24.33 -18.62
CA GLN A 271 20.94 24.66 -19.37
C GLN A 271 20.40 23.42 -20.10
N GLY A 272 21.29 22.61 -20.69
CA GLY A 272 20.92 21.32 -21.29
C GLY A 272 20.28 20.35 -20.30
N GLN A 273 20.83 20.24 -19.08
CA GLN A 273 20.28 19.40 -18.02
C GLN A 273 18.91 19.91 -17.55
N ILE A 274 18.77 21.22 -17.31
CA ILE A 274 17.48 21.86 -16.97
C ILE A 274 16.44 21.57 -18.06
N LYS A 275 16.81 21.69 -19.34
CA LYS A 275 15.91 21.40 -20.48
C LYS A 275 15.41 19.97 -20.49
N VAL A 276 16.23 19.00 -20.08
CA VAL A 276 15.82 17.58 -19.97
C VAL A 276 14.81 17.42 -18.83
N ILE A 277 15.11 17.92 -17.63
CA ILE A 277 14.26 17.79 -16.44
C ILE A 277 12.92 18.51 -16.65
N MET A 278 12.93 19.67 -17.31
CA MET A 278 11.74 20.49 -17.58
C MET A 278 10.66 19.75 -18.38
N LYS A 279 11.01 18.71 -19.15
CA LYS A 279 10.03 17.85 -19.83
C LYS A 279 9.11 17.11 -18.84
N GLY A 280 9.60 16.84 -17.62
CA GLY A 280 8.85 16.16 -16.55
C GLY A 280 7.84 17.06 -15.81
N LEU A 281 7.96 18.39 -15.89
CA LEU A 281 7.10 19.33 -15.17
C LEU A 281 5.65 19.38 -15.68
N GLY A 282 5.42 19.07 -16.96
CA GLY A 282 4.11 19.19 -17.60
C GLY A 282 3.53 20.62 -17.51
N THR A 283 2.20 20.74 -17.41
CA THR A 283 1.48 22.03 -17.38
C THR A 283 1.18 22.58 -15.98
N LYS A 284 1.71 21.96 -14.92
CA LYS A 284 1.26 22.20 -13.54
C LYS A 284 1.98 23.33 -12.80
N SER A 285 3.11 23.82 -13.33
CA SER A 285 3.90 24.91 -12.73
C SER A 285 4.24 25.98 -13.78
N PRO A 286 3.24 26.71 -14.31
CA PRO A 286 3.44 27.60 -15.47
C PRO A 286 4.45 28.72 -15.21
N SER A 287 4.49 29.27 -14.00
CA SER A 287 5.47 30.31 -13.59
C SER A 287 6.90 29.79 -13.73
N LEU A 288 7.22 28.69 -13.03
CA LEU A 288 8.55 28.07 -13.10
C LEU A 288 8.91 27.63 -14.52
N THR A 289 7.97 26.99 -15.23
CA THR A 289 8.23 26.54 -16.62
C THR A 289 8.58 27.70 -17.54
N GLU A 290 7.92 28.85 -17.41
CA GLU A 290 8.24 30.02 -18.24
C GLU A 290 9.61 30.60 -17.90
N GLN A 291 9.93 30.74 -16.62
CA GLN A 291 11.25 31.20 -16.18
C GLN A 291 12.37 30.27 -16.68
N LEU A 292 12.17 28.96 -16.59
CA LEU A 292 13.14 27.97 -17.05
C LEU A 292 13.33 27.99 -18.57
N LYS A 293 12.28 28.25 -19.37
CA LYS A 293 12.44 28.44 -20.82
C LYS A 293 13.34 29.63 -21.12
N VAL A 294 13.09 30.76 -20.47
CA VAL A 294 13.94 31.95 -20.62
C VAL A 294 15.38 31.61 -20.25
N ILE A 295 15.61 30.96 -19.10
CA ILE A 295 16.95 30.52 -18.67
C ILE A 295 17.63 29.62 -19.70
N VAL A 296 16.92 28.66 -20.28
CA VAL A 296 17.46 27.71 -21.26
C VAL A 296 17.79 28.38 -22.59
N ASP A 297 17.03 29.41 -22.97
CA ASP A 297 17.20 30.13 -24.23
C ASP A 297 18.17 31.34 -24.11
N THR A 298 18.43 31.83 -22.90
CA THR A 298 19.38 32.92 -22.67
C THR A 298 20.82 32.51 -22.96
N LYS A 299 21.47 33.24 -23.87
CA LYS A 299 22.92 33.19 -24.06
C LYS A 299 23.57 34.36 -23.34
N LEU A 300 24.57 34.08 -22.50
CA LEU A 300 25.34 35.11 -21.79
C LEU A 300 26.23 35.93 -22.75
N LEU A 301 26.65 35.32 -23.86
CA LEU A 301 27.44 35.94 -24.92
C LEU A 301 26.96 35.46 -26.28
N ASP A 302 26.89 36.38 -27.24
CA ASP A 302 26.49 36.08 -28.60
C ASP A 302 27.70 35.53 -29.39
N GLU A 303 27.48 34.51 -30.23
CA GLU A 303 28.55 33.84 -30.99
C GLU A 303 29.24 34.77 -32.01
N GLU A 304 28.62 35.92 -32.30
CA GLU A 304 29.13 36.95 -33.22
C GLU A 304 29.94 38.06 -32.53
N ASP A 305 29.94 38.12 -31.19
CA ASP A 305 30.70 39.11 -30.41
C ASP A 305 32.17 38.71 -30.29
N ALA A 306 32.96 39.09 -31.29
CA ALA A 306 34.41 38.85 -31.32
C ALA A 306 35.18 39.56 -30.18
N GLU A 307 34.64 40.67 -29.66
CA GLU A 307 35.20 41.42 -28.53
C GLU A 307 34.05 41.90 -27.62
N PRO A 308 33.64 41.10 -26.62
CA PRO A 308 32.58 41.50 -25.71
C PRO A 308 33.02 42.68 -24.84
N LYS A 309 32.11 43.64 -24.64
CA LYS A 309 32.35 44.78 -23.74
C LYS A 309 32.02 44.39 -22.30
N LEU A 310 32.84 44.89 -21.37
CA LEU A 310 32.70 44.65 -19.93
C LEU A 310 31.31 45.05 -19.42
N GLU A 311 30.85 46.26 -19.75
CA GLU A 311 29.55 46.78 -19.30
C GLU A 311 28.39 45.92 -19.81
N ASP A 312 28.38 45.58 -21.10
CA ASP A 312 27.33 44.76 -21.72
C ASP A 312 27.30 43.34 -21.12
N PHE A 313 28.47 42.73 -20.90
CA PHE A 313 28.58 41.41 -20.29
C PHE A 313 28.15 41.43 -18.81
N SER A 314 28.55 42.46 -18.06
CA SER A 314 28.16 42.65 -16.66
C SER A 314 26.64 42.78 -16.53
N HIS A 315 26.01 43.62 -17.34
CA HIS A 315 24.55 43.77 -17.36
C HIS A 315 23.82 42.46 -17.73
N LYS A 316 24.27 41.76 -18.78
CA LYS A 316 23.69 40.45 -19.16
C LYS A 316 23.82 39.42 -18.03
N LEU A 317 24.95 39.40 -17.33
CA LEU A 317 25.17 38.47 -16.22
C LEU A 317 24.27 38.79 -15.02
N GLU A 318 24.07 40.06 -14.71
CA GLU A 318 23.14 40.51 -13.67
C GLU A 318 21.70 40.10 -13.97
N ASP A 319 21.22 40.36 -15.18
CA ASP A 319 19.88 39.96 -15.63
C ASP A 319 19.70 38.42 -15.55
N PHE A 320 20.71 37.68 -16.03
CA PHE A 320 20.69 36.22 -15.97
C PHE A 320 20.71 35.70 -14.53
N SER A 321 21.49 36.31 -13.64
CA SER A 321 21.51 35.94 -12.23
C SER A 321 20.17 36.21 -11.55
N GLY A 322 19.50 37.33 -11.87
CA GLY A 322 18.16 37.63 -11.38
C GLY A 322 17.13 36.58 -11.81
N LEU A 323 17.17 36.15 -13.07
CA LEU A 323 16.33 35.07 -13.59
C LEU A 323 16.58 33.74 -12.86
N ILE A 324 17.86 33.36 -12.68
CA ILE A 324 18.23 32.14 -11.97
C ILE A 324 17.75 32.19 -10.52
N GLN A 325 17.93 33.31 -9.81
CA GLN A 325 17.50 33.46 -8.41
C GLN A 325 15.96 33.38 -8.27
N ALA A 326 15.21 33.98 -9.20
CA ALA A 326 13.75 33.89 -9.22
C ALA A 326 13.28 32.44 -9.42
N ALA A 327 13.86 31.73 -10.39
CA ALA A 327 13.54 30.32 -10.64
C ALA A 327 13.95 29.41 -9.49
N PHE A 328 15.08 29.71 -8.85
CA PHE A 328 15.59 28.95 -7.70
C PHE A 328 14.63 29.06 -6.51
N THR A 329 14.14 30.28 -6.25
CA THR A 329 13.15 30.54 -5.18
C THR A 329 11.79 29.90 -5.50
N GLU A 330 11.28 30.05 -6.73
CA GLU A 330 10.00 29.42 -7.13
C GLU A 330 10.08 27.89 -7.05
N ALA A 331 11.22 27.28 -7.41
CA ALA A 331 11.42 25.83 -7.27
C ALA A 331 11.34 25.40 -5.80
N ASN A 332 11.97 26.14 -4.88
CA ASN A 332 11.84 25.88 -3.43
C ASN A 332 10.40 26.05 -2.94
N ASP A 333 9.72 27.14 -3.31
CA ASP A 333 8.32 27.38 -2.91
C ASP A 333 7.38 26.27 -3.41
N LEU A 334 7.67 25.68 -4.57
CA LEU A 334 6.95 24.51 -5.07
C LEU A 334 7.30 23.25 -4.25
N MET A 335 8.55 23.08 -3.84
CA MET A 335 8.95 22.00 -2.95
C MET A 335 8.21 22.09 -1.60
N ASP A 336 8.18 23.25 -0.96
CA ASP A 336 7.52 23.44 0.34
C ASP A 336 6.01 23.18 0.26
N ARG A 337 5.35 23.73 -0.77
CA ARG A 337 3.92 23.46 -1.03
C ARG A 337 3.66 21.97 -1.22
N MET A 338 4.57 21.26 -1.87
CA MET A 338 4.45 19.82 -2.07
C MET A 338 4.74 19.03 -0.79
N ALA A 339 5.69 19.46 0.03
CA ALA A 339 6.00 18.89 1.34
C ALA A 339 4.78 18.95 2.27
N ASP A 340 4.15 20.12 2.39
CA ASP A 340 2.93 20.33 3.17
C ASP A 340 1.77 19.43 2.71
N LEU A 341 1.62 19.29 1.38
CA LEU A 341 0.59 18.43 0.81
C LEU A 341 0.88 16.94 1.04
N LEU A 342 2.15 16.54 1.01
CA LEU A 342 2.57 15.17 1.32
C LEU A 342 2.34 14.83 2.79
N ASP A 343 2.66 15.74 3.71
CA ASP A 343 2.44 15.52 5.15
C ASP A 343 0.96 15.35 5.49
N LYS A 344 0.10 16.28 5.01
CA LYS A 344 -1.36 16.19 5.17
C LYS A 344 -1.91 14.88 4.62
N PHE A 345 -1.46 14.52 3.43
CA PHE A 345 -1.92 13.33 2.74
C PHE A 345 -1.49 12.03 3.45
N HIS A 346 -0.26 11.96 3.98
CA HIS A 346 0.16 10.84 4.82
C HIS A 346 -0.63 10.77 6.13
N GLY A 347 -0.93 11.91 6.75
CA GLY A 347 -1.81 11.98 7.91
C GLY A 347 -3.20 11.40 7.63
N GLU A 348 -3.79 11.73 6.47
CA GLU A 348 -5.06 11.17 6.00
C GLU A 348 -4.96 9.64 5.78
N LEU A 349 -3.91 9.17 5.11
CA LEU A 349 -3.68 7.74 4.86
C LEU A 349 -3.60 6.94 6.17
N LEU A 350 -2.82 7.42 7.14
CA LEU A 350 -2.69 6.75 8.44
C LEU A 350 -4.00 6.80 9.24
N LYS A 351 -4.74 7.89 9.17
CA LYS A 351 -6.04 8.01 9.80
C LYS A 351 -7.03 7.00 9.21
N ASP A 352 -7.12 6.91 7.88
CA ASP A 352 -8.01 5.96 7.20
C ASP A 352 -7.68 4.50 7.56
N ILE A 353 -6.39 4.16 7.66
CA ILE A 353 -5.95 2.82 8.07
C ILE A 353 -6.32 2.54 9.53
N ASN A 354 -6.11 3.50 10.43
CA ASN A 354 -6.44 3.36 11.85
C ASN A 354 -7.95 3.28 12.11
N GLU A 355 -8.77 4.08 11.42
CA GLU A 355 -10.23 4.00 11.51
C GLU A 355 -10.74 2.61 11.09
N ARG A 356 -10.15 2.04 10.05
CA ARG A 356 -10.50 0.70 9.56
C ARG A 356 -10.01 -0.42 10.50
N LYS A 357 -8.84 -0.26 11.13
CA LYS A 357 -8.35 -1.13 12.21
C LYS A 357 -9.33 -1.20 13.38
N ASN A 358 -9.87 -0.06 13.79
CA ASN A 358 -10.83 0.04 14.88
C ASN A 358 -12.22 -0.53 14.54
N SER A 359 -12.54 -0.71 13.26
CA SER A 359 -13.81 -1.23 12.78
C SER A 359 -13.89 -2.77 12.68
N GLN A 360 -12.91 -3.51 13.21
CA GLN A 360 -12.80 -4.99 13.15
C GLN A 360 -12.80 -5.58 11.72
N LEU A 361 -12.50 -4.77 10.70
CA LEU A 361 -12.42 -5.22 9.30
C LEU A 361 -11.10 -5.95 8.96
N LEU A 362 -10.14 -5.96 9.91
CA LEU A 362 -8.84 -6.60 9.80
C LEU A 362 -8.67 -7.64 10.89
N THR A 363 -8.05 -8.77 10.56
CA THR A 363 -7.67 -9.80 11.54
C THR A 363 -6.44 -9.37 12.33
N ASP A 364 -6.24 -9.93 13.53
CA ASP A 364 -5.06 -9.66 14.36
C ASP A 364 -3.74 -9.99 13.64
N GLU A 365 -3.74 -11.01 12.78
CA GLU A 365 -2.57 -11.41 12.01
C GLU A 365 -2.26 -10.41 10.88
N GLN A 366 -3.30 -9.86 10.23
CA GLN A 366 -3.14 -8.79 9.24
C GLN A 366 -2.64 -7.49 9.90
N ILE A 367 -3.14 -7.17 11.09
CA ILE A 367 -2.68 -6.03 11.89
C ILE A 367 -1.20 -6.19 12.24
N LYS A 368 -0.78 -7.37 12.71
CA LYS A 368 0.63 -7.66 13.03
C LYS A 368 1.56 -7.51 11.83
N GLN A 369 1.09 -7.79 10.61
CA GLN A 369 1.88 -7.61 9.39
C GLN A 369 1.93 -6.16 8.92
N LEU A 370 0.86 -5.39 9.13
CA LEU A 370 0.76 -4.01 8.65
C LEU A 370 1.42 -2.99 9.59
N ASP A 371 1.29 -3.16 10.92
CA ASP A 371 1.78 -2.20 11.92
C ASP A 371 3.29 -1.87 11.81
N PRO A 372 4.21 -2.83 11.60
CA PRO A 372 5.63 -2.53 11.44
C PRO A 372 5.92 -1.63 10.23
N GLU A 373 5.23 -1.87 9.11
CA GLU A 373 5.42 -1.09 7.88
C GLU A 373 4.83 0.31 8.00
N LEU A 374 3.68 0.47 8.65
CA LEU A 374 3.13 1.81 8.93
C LEU A 374 4.03 2.62 9.84
N ASN A 375 4.59 2.00 10.89
CA ASN A 375 5.55 2.65 11.78
C ASN A 375 6.84 3.04 11.04
N ARG A 376 7.31 2.20 10.12
CA ARG A 376 8.46 2.52 9.26
C ARG A 376 8.17 3.72 8.36
N ILE A 377 7.03 3.72 7.66
CA ILE A 377 6.61 4.83 6.80
C ILE A 377 6.44 6.13 7.59
N GLU A 378 5.88 6.05 8.80
CA GLU A 378 5.74 7.21 9.68
C GLU A 378 7.10 7.77 10.12
N THR A 379 8.06 6.88 10.40
CA THR A 379 9.43 7.29 10.76
C THR A 379 10.13 7.94 9.58
N GLU A 380 10.07 7.32 8.40
CA GLU A 380 10.65 7.85 7.15
C GLU A 380 10.01 9.19 6.77
N ARG A 381 8.69 9.34 6.93
CA ARG A 381 7.98 10.61 6.75
C ARG A 381 8.53 11.70 7.67
N LYS A 382 8.68 11.44 8.97
CA LYS A 382 9.17 12.44 9.92
C LYS A 382 10.56 12.92 9.53
N GLN A 383 11.46 11.99 9.22
CA GLN A 383 12.81 12.31 8.77
C GLN A 383 12.80 13.13 7.47
N PHE A 384 11.93 12.78 6.53
CA PHE A 384 11.80 13.49 5.26
C PHE A 384 11.26 14.92 5.43
N ILE A 385 10.21 15.12 6.24
CA ILE A 385 9.66 16.46 6.53
C ILE A 385 10.69 17.32 7.28
N GLU A 386 11.41 16.74 8.24
CA GLU A 386 12.50 17.42 8.95
C GLU A 386 13.59 17.87 7.96
N THR A 387 13.99 16.99 7.03
CA THR A 387 15.00 17.29 6.01
C THR A 387 14.56 18.46 5.11
N LEU A 388 13.30 18.47 4.65
CA LEU A 388 12.76 19.56 3.84
C LEU A 388 12.64 20.88 4.63
N THR A 389 12.27 20.80 5.91
CA THR A 389 12.21 21.97 6.79
C THR A 389 13.59 22.60 6.97
N ILE A 390 14.62 21.78 7.18
CA ILE A 390 16.00 22.25 7.26
C ILE A 390 16.39 22.92 5.94
N HIS A 391 16.18 22.26 4.81
CA HIS A 391 16.47 22.83 3.49
C HIS A 391 15.82 24.21 3.28
N ASP A 392 14.53 24.35 3.57
CA ASP A 392 13.81 25.61 3.45
C ASP A 392 14.37 26.71 4.37
N ASN A 393 14.74 26.36 5.62
CA ASN A 393 15.40 27.32 6.51
C ASN A 393 16.73 27.82 5.93
N TRP A 394 17.55 26.92 5.38
CA TRP A 394 18.79 27.30 4.70
C TRP A 394 18.54 28.16 3.46
N GLN A 395 17.51 27.84 2.65
CA GLN A 395 17.08 28.65 1.52
C GLN A 395 16.61 30.06 1.93
N LYS A 396 15.89 30.19 3.06
CA LYS A 396 15.44 31.49 3.58
C LYS A 396 16.60 32.35 4.06
N ILE A 397 17.58 31.75 4.73
CA ILE A 397 18.82 32.42 5.11
C ILE A 397 19.55 32.90 3.85
N HIS A 398 19.72 32.00 2.88
CA HIS A 398 20.30 32.27 1.57
C HIS A 398 19.64 33.47 0.87
N ASN A 399 18.32 33.47 0.77
CA ASN A 399 17.57 34.57 0.16
C ASN A 399 17.80 35.90 0.90
N GLY A 400 17.99 35.85 2.22
CA GLY A 400 18.37 37.03 3.00
C GLY A 400 19.78 37.55 2.66
N PHE A 401 20.74 36.67 2.38
CA PHE A 401 22.05 37.07 1.86
C PHE A 401 21.94 37.74 0.49
N GLU A 402 21.20 37.16 -0.46
CA GLU A 402 20.96 37.76 -1.78
C GLU A 402 20.31 39.15 -1.69
N LEU A 403 19.39 39.33 -0.74
CA LEU A 403 18.78 40.65 -0.48
C LEU A 403 19.78 41.67 0.07
N VAL A 404 20.80 41.26 0.81
CA VAL A 404 21.87 42.15 1.28
C VAL A 404 22.84 42.45 0.12
N ASP A 405 23.17 41.44 -0.68
CA ASP A 405 24.08 41.55 -1.83
C ASP A 405 23.59 42.56 -2.87
N ALA A 406 22.27 42.64 -3.09
CA ALA A 406 21.65 43.65 -3.96
C ALA A 406 21.95 45.11 -3.56
N PHE A 407 22.42 45.37 -2.33
CA PHE A 407 22.80 46.70 -1.84
C PHE A 407 24.30 46.88 -1.66
N LYS A 408 25.13 45.89 -2.01
CA LYS A 408 26.59 45.84 -1.73
C LYS A 408 27.37 47.05 -2.20
N GLU A 409 27.06 47.57 -3.39
CA GLU A 409 27.72 48.78 -3.94
C GLU A 409 27.01 50.09 -3.55
N THR A 410 26.02 50.03 -2.66
CA THR A 410 25.22 51.19 -2.25
C THR A 410 25.53 51.59 -0.82
N LYS A 411 25.28 52.87 -0.49
CA LYS A 411 25.34 53.39 0.89
C LYS A 411 24.39 52.70 1.88
N TYR A 412 23.50 51.83 1.41
CA TYR A 412 22.53 51.12 2.24
C TYR A 412 22.97 49.71 2.64
N PHE A 413 24.14 49.24 2.17
CA PHE A 413 24.68 47.91 2.46
C PHE A 413 24.72 47.61 3.98
N ASP A 414 25.43 48.43 4.75
CA ASP A 414 25.60 48.23 6.21
C ASP A 414 24.25 48.21 6.94
N MET A 415 23.33 49.12 6.57
CA MET A 415 21.98 49.14 7.13
C MET A 415 21.22 47.83 6.84
N ARG A 416 21.31 47.31 5.61
CA ARG A 416 20.64 46.06 5.22
C ARG A 416 21.25 44.84 5.89
N LEU A 417 22.58 44.78 5.96
CA LEU A 417 23.30 43.72 6.64
C LEU A 417 22.96 43.68 8.14
N ARG A 418 22.91 44.83 8.81
CA ARG A 418 22.45 44.94 10.21
C ARG A 418 21.04 44.42 10.39
N GLN A 419 20.11 44.81 9.51
CA GLN A 419 18.73 44.32 9.55
C GLN A 419 18.66 42.80 9.38
N PHE A 420 19.39 42.26 8.40
CA PHE A 420 19.48 40.82 8.16
C PHE A 420 20.02 40.10 9.40
N CYS A 421 21.17 40.51 9.94
CA CYS A 421 21.77 39.89 11.11
C CYS A 421 20.89 39.99 12.35
N LEU A 422 20.13 41.08 12.52
CA LEU A 422 19.19 41.23 13.63
C LEU A 422 17.98 40.29 13.50
N ILE A 423 17.42 40.16 12.30
CA ILE A 423 16.23 39.32 12.03
C ILE A 423 16.61 37.84 12.02
N GLN A 424 17.70 37.47 11.35
CA GLN A 424 18.09 36.08 11.11
C GLN A 424 19.05 35.52 12.16
N LYS A 425 19.40 36.29 13.21
CA LYS A 425 20.35 35.88 14.26
C LYS A 425 20.09 34.47 14.77
N VAL A 426 18.85 34.26 15.20
CA VAL A 426 18.42 33.03 15.86
C VAL A 426 18.35 31.89 14.85
N THR A 427 17.76 32.13 13.67
CA THR A 427 17.62 31.13 12.61
C THR A 427 18.99 30.59 12.17
N VAL A 428 19.92 31.48 11.78
CA VAL A 428 21.25 31.07 11.32
C VAL A 428 22.01 30.31 12.40
N SER A 429 21.99 30.79 13.64
CA SER A 429 22.65 30.09 14.75
C SER A 429 22.02 28.75 15.08
N ASN A 430 20.69 28.62 14.98
CA ASN A 430 20.00 27.35 15.21
C ASN A 430 20.35 26.34 14.13
N GLU A 431 20.31 26.72 12.85
CA GLU A 431 20.62 25.83 11.73
C GLU A 431 22.08 25.34 11.77
N ILE A 432 23.04 26.25 12.01
CA ILE A 432 24.46 25.88 12.15
C ILE A 432 24.66 24.92 13.34
N ASN A 433 24.03 25.20 14.49
CA ASN A 433 24.18 24.34 15.67
C ASN A 433 23.49 22.97 15.50
N ALA A 434 22.30 22.94 14.90
CA ALA A 434 21.57 21.71 14.62
C ALA A 434 22.39 20.81 13.69
N GLU A 435 22.97 21.40 12.65
CA GLU A 435 23.79 20.67 11.68
C GLU A 435 25.12 20.18 12.29
N SER A 436 25.78 21.00 13.12
CA SER A 436 26.97 20.59 13.90
C SER A 436 26.66 19.41 14.84
N GLN A 437 25.52 19.46 15.55
CA GLN A 437 25.08 18.36 16.40
C GLN A 437 24.78 17.09 15.60
N ARG A 438 24.10 17.21 14.46
CA ARG A 438 23.80 16.09 13.56
C ARG A 438 25.09 15.41 13.09
N LEU A 439 26.05 16.17 12.58
CA LEU A 439 27.34 15.65 12.14
C LEU A 439 28.13 14.97 13.28
N THR A 440 28.09 15.55 14.48
CA THR A 440 28.71 14.95 15.67
C THR A 440 28.10 13.59 16.01
N ASN A 441 26.79 13.45 15.88
CA ASN A 441 26.07 12.20 16.18
C ASN A 441 26.24 11.13 15.10
N GLU A 442 26.34 11.51 13.83
CA GLU A 442 26.45 10.57 12.72
C GLU A 442 27.88 10.05 12.53
N ASN A 443 28.89 10.94 12.57
CA ASN A 443 30.29 10.55 12.45
C ASN A 443 31.29 11.70 12.75
N PRO A 444 32.00 11.72 13.91
CA PRO A 444 32.76 12.88 14.38
C PRO A 444 34.08 13.20 13.64
N ASP A 445 34.58 12.33 12.76
CA ASP A 445 35.88 12.50 12.06
C ASP A 445 35.78 13.14 10.65
N HIS A 446 34.66 13.76 10.32
CA HIS A 446 34.40 14.26 8.96
C HIS A 446 34.91 15.68 8.68
N SER A 447 35.40 15.88 7.46
CA SER A 447 35.74 17.19 6.88
C SER A 447 34.58 18.20 6.95
N ASP A 448 33.33 17.73 6.92
CA ASP A 448 32.14 18.58 6.94
C ASP A 448 31.89 19.20 8.32
N LEU A 449 32.30 18.54 9.41
CA LEU A 449 32.22 19.10 10.75
C LEU A 449 33.17 20.29 10.91
N ASN A 450 34.36 20.21 10.29
CA ASN A 450 35.29 21.34 10.28
C ASN A 450 34.73 22.54 9.52
N VAL A 451 34.02 22.31 8.40
CA VAL A 451 33.40 23.39 7.62
C VAL A 451 32.24 24.04 8.39
N ILE A 452 31.36 23.27 9.05
CA ILE A 452 30.24 23.86 9.81
C ILE A 452 30.72 24.63 11.05
N GLU A 453 31.79 24.15 11.72
CA GLU A 453 32.41 24.88 12.84
C GLU A 453 33.13 26.15 12.36
N GLN A 454 33.76 26.13 11.18
CA GLN A 454 34.30 27.35 10.57
C GLN A 454 33.19 28.35 10.22
N LEU A 455 32.07 27.89 9.65
CA LEU A 455 30.91 28.74 9.36
C LEU A 455 30.37 29.40 10.63
N LYS A 456 30.35 28.67 11.74
CA LYS A 456 30.00 29.21 13.07
C LYS A 456 30.95 30.31 13.53
N VAL A 457 32.25 30.14 13.31
CA VAL A 457 33.27 31.17 13.62
C VAL A 457 33.04 32.42 12.77
N TYR A 458 32.84 32.27 11.45
CA TYR A 458 32.60 33.39 10.55
C TYR A 458 31.30 34.13 10.87
N TRP A 459 30.23 33.41 11.22
CA TRP A 459 28.98 34.02 11.66
C TRP A 459 29.14 34.88 12.91
N ASN A 460 29.87 34.37 13.91
CA ASN A 460 30.16 35.13 15.12
C ASN A 460 31.05 36.35 14.83
N LYS A 461 32.05 36.20 13.95
CA LYS A 461 32.93 37.29 13.52
C LYS A 461 32.15 38.41 12.85
N LEU A 462 31.26 38.08 11.90
CA LEU A 462 30.39 39.04 11.22
C LEU A 462 29.54 39.85 12.21
N GLY A 463 28.96 39.19 13.22
CA GLY A 463 28.19 39.86 14.27
C GLY A 463 29.02 40.84 15.12
N LEU A 464 30.30 40.54 15.36
CA LEU A 464 31.23 41.43 16.05
C LEU A 464 31.64 42.61 15.18
N SER A 465 31.96 42.38 13.90
CA SER A 465 32.40 43.43 12.96
C SER A 465 31.31 44.47 12.73
N ILE A 466 30.04 44.04 12.64
CA ILE A 466 28.88 44.96 12.58
C ILE A 466 28.85 45.90 13.80
N SER A 467 29.35 45.46 14.97
CA SER A 467 29.34 46.26 16.18
C SER A 467 30.47 47.32 16.24
N ILE A 468 31.46 47.24 15.35
CA ILE A 468 32.68 48.08 15.37
C ILE A 468 32.63 49.23 14.33
N GLU A 469 31.61 49.25 13.45
CA GLU A 469 31.38 50.29 12.43
C GLU A 469 32.52 50.49 11.41
N ASP A 470 33.39 49.49 11.23
CA ASP A 470 34.39 49.47 10.15
C ASP A 470 33.77 48.87 8.87
N TYR A 471 33.45 49.73 7.90
CA TYR A 471 32.72 49.35 6.68
C TYR A 471 33.47 48.33 5.81
N GLU A 472 34.79 48.47 5.66
CA GLU A 472 35.60 47.57 4.82
C GLU A 472 35.73 46.21 5.49
N ALA A 473 36.02 46.18 6.79
CA ALA A 473 36.10 44.92 7.55
C ALA A 473 34.75 44.18 7.59
N VAL A 474 33.64 44.92 7.73
CA VAL A 474 32.28 44.35 7.68
C VAL A 474 31.97 43.73 6.32
N ARG A 475 32.40 44.38 5.23
CA ARG A 475 32.21 43.86 3.87
C ARG A 475 33.02 42.59 3.64
N GLU A 476 34.30 42.56 4.03
CA GLU A 476 35.16 41.38 3.88
C GLU A 476 34.64 40.18 4.70
N ASP A 477 34.21 40.43 5.94
CA ASP A 477 33.65 39.38 6.80
C ASP A 477 32.30 38.87 6.29
N TYR A 478 31.49 39.76 5.71
CA TYR A 478 30.23 39.38 5.06
C TYR A 478 30.49 38.45 3.87
N GLU A 479 31.39 38.81 2.97
CA GLU A 479 31.72 37.99 1.79
C GLU A 479 32.27 36.62 2.19
N THR A 480 33.15 36.60 3.19
CA THR A 480 33.71 35.35 3.71
C THR A 480 32.61 34.46 4.28
N MET A 481 31.73 35.01 5.12
CA MET A 481 30.61 34.25 5.68
C MET A 481 29.68 33.74 4.57
N ARG A 482 29.22 34.64 3.67
CA ARG A 482 28.27 34.32 2.60
C ARG A 482 28.78 33.18 1.72
N LYS A 483 30.06 33.24 1.33
CA LYS A 483 30.69 32.20 0.51
C LYS A 483 30.73 30.85 1.21
N GLU A 484 31.16 30.80 2.47
CA GLU A 484 31.19 29.57 3.26
C GLU A 484 29.79 29.01 3.51
N PHE A 485 28.81 29.91 3.68
CA PHE A 485 27.41 29.54 3.79
C PHE A 485 26.89 28.89 2.50
N ASP A 486 27.11 29.50 1.33
CA ASP A 486 26.68 28.95 0.04
C ASP A 486 27.33 27.59 -0.25
N ASP A 487 28.63 27.47 0.02
CA ASP A 487 29.38 26.22 -0.17
C ASP A 487 28.81 25.09 0.71
N TYR A 488 28.40 25.41 1.94
CA TYR A 488 27.76 24.44 2.83
C TYR A 488 26.30 24.17 2.45
N PHE A 489 25.54 25.20 2.06
CA PHE A 489 24.15 25.05 1.62
C PHE A 489 24.05 24.10 0.43
N TYR A 490 25.00 24.15 -0.50
CA TYR A 490 25.09 23.19 -1.60
C TYR A 490 25.20 21.73 -1.12
N LYS A 491 25.83 21.45 0.03
CA LYS A 491 25.87 20.10 0.63
C LYS A 491 24.53 19.70 1.25
N VAL A 492 23.83 20.65 1.88
CA VAL A 492 22.47 20.45 2.41
C VAL A 492 21.53 20.08 1.26
N ASP A 493 21.68 20.74 0.11
CA ASP A 493 20.95 20.44 -1.11
C ASP A 493 21.17 19.02 -1.64
N GLU A 494 22.43 18.60 -1.78
CA GLU A 494 22.75 17.24 -2.24
C GLU A 494 22.21 16.16 -1.30
N ARG A 495 22.20 16.41 0.02
CA ARG A 495 21.59 15.51 1.00
C ARG A 495 20.07 15.46 0.85
N THR A 496 19.45 16.63 0.64
CA THR A 496 17.99 16.75 0.50
C THR A 496 17.50 15.96 -0.71
N LEU A 497 18.20 16.02 -1.85
CA LEU A 497 17.83 15.21 -3.03
C LEU A 497 17.84 13.71 -2.73
N LYS A 498 18.87 13.20 -2.04
CA LYS A 498 18.95 11.77 -1.68
C LYS A 498 17.79 11.31 -0.81
N GLU A 499 17.38 12.12 0.16
CA GLU A 499 16.21 11.78 1.00
C GLU A 499 14.90 11.86 0.21
N VAL A 500 14.78 12.78 -0.76
CA VAL A 500 13.63 12.84 -1.67
C VAL A 500 13.54 11.60 -2.57
N GLU A 501 14.66 11.19 -3.17
CA GLU A 501 14.75 9.97 -3.99
C GLU A 501 14.40 8.72 -3.16
N LYS A 502 14.95 8.61 -1.94
CA LYS A 502 14.65 7.54 -0.99
C LYS A 502 13.18 7.50 -0.58
N ALA A 503 12.54 8.67 -0.38
CA ALA A 503 11.11 8.74 -0.12
C ALA A 503 10.30 8.21 -1.32
N GLY A 504 10.74 8.49 -2.55
CA GLY A 504 10.15 7.96 -3.78
C GLY A 504 10.25 6.44 -3.85
N GLU A 505 11.43 5.89 -3.59
CA GLU A 505 11.65 4.45 -3.50
C GLU A 505 10.78 3.79 -2.42
N SER A 506 10.69 4.39 -1.24
CA SER A 506 9.87 3.88 -0.14
C SER A 506 8.39 3.84 -0.50
N ALA A 507 7.88 4.88 -1.16
CA ALA A 507 6.50 4.92 -1.63
C ALA A 507 6.21 3.81 -2.67
N GLU A 508 7.14 3.56 -3.60
CA GLU A 508 7.00 2.48 -4.58
C GLU A 508 7.13 1.09 -3.94
N LYS A 509 8.05 0.91 -2.98
CA LYS A 509 8.17 -0.33 -2.19
C LYS A 509 6.87 -0.63 -1.44
N PHE A 510 6.23 0.39 -0.87
CA PHE A 510 4.95 0.21 -0.19
C PHE A 510 3.82 -0.20 -1.15
N LYS A 511 3.77 0.38 -2.34
CA LYS A 511 2.86 -0.04 -3.39
C LYS A 511 3.10 -1.50 -3.81
N GLN A 512 4.35 -1.89 -4.04
CA GLN A 512 4.72 -3.27 -4.37
C GLN A 512 4.32 -4.26 -3.27
N LEU A 513 4.47 -3.87 -2.00
CA LEU A 513 4.03 -4.68 -0.86
C LEU A 513 2.51 -4.92 -0.91
N LEU A 514 1.72 -3.88 -1.14
CA LEU A 514 0.26 -4.03 -1.26
C LEU A 514 -0.15 -4.87 -2.48
N GLU A 515 0.56 -4.74 -3.60
CA GLU A 515 0.35 -5.58 -4.78
C GLU A 515 0.72 -7.04 -4.50
N ALA A 516 1.79 -7.30 -3.76
CA ALA A 516 2.19 -8.65 -3.34
C ALA A 516 1.19 -9.28 -2.36
N LEU A 517 0.68 -8.49 -1.40
CA LEU A 517 -0.38 -8.91 -0.49
C LEU A 517 -1.68 -9.24 -1.25
N ARG A 518 -2.04 -8.43 -2.24
CA ARG A 518 -3.15 -8.71 -3.16
C ARG A 518 -2.93 -10.00 -3.96
N ALA A 519 -1.73 -10.18 -4.53
CA ALA A 519 -1.40 -11.33 -5.35
C ALA A 519 -1.48 -12.65 -4.56
N LYS A 520 -0.93 -12.64 -3.33
CA LYS A 520 -0.96 -13.78 -2.40
C LYS A 520 -2.38 -14.20 -2.02
N GLU A 521 -3.29 -13.25 -1.82
CA GLU A 521 -4.69 -13.52 -1.43
C GLU A 521 -5.51 -14.16 -2.56
N TYR A 522 -5.17 -13.93 -3.84
CA TYR A 522 -5.92 -14.44 -5.00
C TYR A 522 -5.22 -15.58 -5.75
N GLY A 523 -4.11 -16.10 -5.22
CA GLY A 523 -3.29 -17.10 -5.92
C GLY A 523 -2.78 -16.62 -7.29
N MET A 524 -2.72 -15.30 -7.48
CA MET A 524 -2.19 -14.69 -8.69
C MET A 524 -0.68 -14.52 -8.53
N GLN A 525 0.11 -14.87 -9.54
CA GLN A 525 1.54 -14.52 -9.50
C GLN A 525 1.67 -12.99 -9.55
N PRO A 526 2.51 -12.38 -8.68
CA PRO A 526 2.80 -10.95 -8.78
C PRO A 526 3.36 -10.69 -10.19
N SER A 527 2.76 -9.73 -10.91
CA SER A 527 3.20 -9.42 -12.27
C SER A 527 4.60 -8.81 -12.21
N SER A 528 5.62 -9.60 -12.52
CA SER A 528 7.04 -9.23 -12.54
C SER A 528 7.42 -8.32 -13.73
N LYS A 529 6.51 -7.47 -14.21
CA LYS A 529 6.78 -6.57 -15.32
C LYS A 529 6.60 -5.11 -14.92
N VAL A 530 7.64 -4.57 -14.29
CA VAL A 530 8.11 -3.21 -14.62
C VAL A 530 9.62 -3.32 -14.76
N GLY A 531 10.07 -3.46 -16.01
CA GLY A 531 11.47 -3.24 -16.32
C GLY A 531 11.75 -1.76 -16.13
N PHE A 532 12.79 -1.45 -15.35
CA PHE A 532 13.44 -0.16 -15.39
C PHE A 532 13.87 0.09 -16.85
N VAL A 533 13.38 1.20 -17.42
CA VAL A 533 13.91 1.80 -18.65
C VAL A 533 14.58 3.09 -18.25
#